data_AF-A0A411WFF9-F1
#
_entry.id   AF-A0A411WFF9-F1
#
_cell.length_a   1.000
_cell.length_b   1.000
_cell.length_c   1.000
_cell.angle_alpha   90.00
_cell.angle_beta   90.00
_cell.angle_gamma   90.00
#
_symmetry.space_group_name_H-M   'P 1'
#
loop_
_entity.id
_entity.type
_entity.pdbx_description
1 polymer ?
#
loop_
_entity_poly.entity_id
_entity_poly.type
_entity_poly.pdbx_seq_one_letter_code
_entity_poly.pdbx_strand_id
1 'polypeptide(L)'
;MNTNFIDNSRDATPAFSGVGMPGSIVTLFDNGMMIGEALVGEDGLWSLSASALPGGIHNLSVHGMDSFGNNNFMLGSAIMEVGEIAQPVPQPEQQPQPELQPEPSRTLVTPVISGAYDHIGADVGNVKSGEITDDARPVISGTGTVGDIVVVYNTDSNGQHEIGQAVVDAEGNWSVTPYGFATLAVGENQLTVVAIDPAVGTRSEVSEPYTLVVESFIPAPVHGEVMQGTAGDDVFANVGEADQVLAGAGNDLINLKSLNFALVDGGEGIDTVALSTQYANLYLNGVKDTLTSVEIFDLGNGHNTITVSMNDVLRMGSEELSVHGDKKALVINGEDGSTLAIENVHEQWIQSGGQDSQWTMSQHDYQYAGNTYNVWTIGNSSVELLVENTVNTIIM
;
A
#
# COMPACT_ATOMS: atom_id res chain seq x y z
N MET A 1 13.06 -4.04 4.01
CA MET A 1 13.09 -5.30 4.80
C MET A 1 13.91 -6.34 4.05
N ASN A 2 14.80 -7.08 4.71
CA ASN A 2 15.55 -8.17 4.07
C ASN A 2 14.76 -9.47 4.18
N THR A 3 14.21 -9.96 3.08
CA THR A 3 13.60 -11.30 3.01
C THR A 3 14.59 -12.26 2.36
N ASN A 4 15.47 -12.86 3.17
CA ASN A 4 16.32 -13.96 2.73
C ASN A 4 15.46 -15.24 2.71
N PHE A 5 15.18 -15.75 1.52
CA PHE A 5 14.62 -17.09 1.35
C PHE A 5 15.73 -18.02 0.88
N ILE A 6 16.14 -18.96 1.74
CA ILE A 6 16.80 -20.19 1.29
C ILE A 6 15.89 -21.32 1.75
N ASP A 7 15.19 -21.94 0.81
CA ASP A 7 14.60 -23.27 1.02
C ASP A 7 15.09 -24.21 -0.08
N ASN A 8 15.67 -25.34 0.34
CA ASN A 8 16.17 -26.41 -0.50
C ASN A 8 15.22 -27.63 -0.43
N SER A 9 13.94 -27.42 -0.15
CA SER A 9 12.95 -28.48 -0.05
C SER A 9 12.44 -28.89 -1.44
N ARG A 10 12.15 -30.19 -1.58
CA ARG A 10 11.54 -30.79 -2.79
C ARG A 10 10.03 -30.50 -2.83
N ASP A 11 9.63 -29.35 -2.32
CA ASP A 11 8.23 -28.96 -2.13
C ASP A 11 7.82 -28.03 -3.29
N ALA A 12 6.92 -28.52 -4.14
CA ALA A 12 6.39 -27.75 -5.25
C ALA A 12 5.35 -26.71 -4.80
N THR A 13 4.94 -26.71 -3.52
CA THR A 13 3.90 -25.83 -2.96
C THR A 13 4.44 -25.00 -1.80
N PRO A 14 5.36 -24.06 -2.05
CA PRO A 14 5.90 -23.21 -1.00
C PRO A 14 4.81 -22.39 -0.32
N ALA A 15 4.88 -22.34 1.02
CA ALA A 15 4.07 -21.43 1.83
C ALA A 15 4.81 -20.11 2.00
N PHE A 16 4.11 -19.01 1.76
CA PHE A 16 4.63 -17.66 1.92
C PHE A 16 3.95 -16.99 3.10
N SER A 17 4.71 -16.19 3.84
CA SER A 17 4.17 -15.41 4.96
C SER A 17 4.99 -14.14 5.15
N GLY A 18 4.37 -13.13 5.75
CA GLY A 18 5.06 -11.89 6.07
C GLY A 18 4.21 -10.97 6.95
N VAL A 19 4.71 -9.74 7.09
CA VAL A 19 4.01 -8.64 7.74
C VAL A 19 3.52 -7.64 6.68
N GLY A 20 2.42 -6.96 6.96
CA GLY A 20 1.86 -5.92 6.10
C GLY A 20 0.96 -4.98 6.88
N MET A 21 0.34 -4.03 6.19
CA MET A 21 -0.65 -3.13 6.78
C MET A 21 -1.98 -3.90 6.96
N PRO A 22 -2.60 -3.94 8.15
CA PRO A 22 -3.92 -4.56 8.34
C PRO A 22 -4.96 -4.12 7.31
N GLY A 23 -5.69 -5.09 6.75
CA GLY A 23 -6.70 -4.83 5.71
C GLY A 23 -6.12 -4.56 4.31
N SER A 24 -4.80 -4.49 4.17
CA SER A 24 -4.12 -4.38 2.87
C SER A 24 -4.01 -5.76 2.19
N ILE A 25 -3.72 -5.75 0.90
CA ILE A 25 -3.61 -6.97 0.10
C ILE A 25 -2.15 -7.19 -0.32
N VAL A 26 -1.70 -8.43 -0.24
CA VAL A 26 -0.37 -8.88 -0.67
C VAL A 26 -0.50 -9.82 -1.85
N THR A 27 0.13 -9.47 -2.98
CA THR A 27 0.11 -10.26 -4.21
C THR A 27 1.50 -10.85 -4.48
N LEU A 28 1.56 -12.14 -4.77
CA LEU A 28 2.79 -12.87 -5.08
C LEU A 28 2.87 -13.18 -6.58
N PHE A 29 4.03 -12.91 -7.17
CA PHE A 29 4.34 -13.19 -8.58
C PHE A 29 5.55 -14.11 -8.70
N ASP A 30 5.53 -14.98 -9.71
CA ASP A 30 6.68 -15.75 -10.20
C ASP A 30 6.96 -15.40 -11.66
N ASN A 31 8.19 -14.96 -11.95
CA ASN A 31 8.63 -14.55 -13.29
C ASN A 31 7.69 -13.52 -13.94
N GLY A 32 7.03 -12.69 -13.11
CA GLY A 32 6.05 -11.68 -13.52
C GLY A 32 4.60 -12.18 -13.65
N MET A 33 4.33 -13.47 -13.44
CA MET A 33 2.97 -14.05 -13.42
C MET A 33 2.47 -14.16 -11.98
N MET A 34 1.26 -13.70 -11.69
CA MET A 34 0.67 -13.81 -10.36
C MET A 34 0.39 -15.28 -10.00
N ILE A 35 0.80 -15.71 -8.82
CA ILE A 35 0.66 -17.11 -8.33
C ILE A 35 -0.12 -17.23 -7.02
N GLY A 36 -0.51 -16.11 -6.41
CA GLY A 36 -1.44 -16.07 -5.28
C GLY A 36 -1.57 -14.69 -4.62
N GLU A 37 -2.52 -14.57 -3.71
CA GLU A 37 -2.85 -13.33 -2.98
C GLU A 37 -3.30 -13.63 -1.53
N ALA A 38 -2.96 -12.76 -0.59
CA ALA A 38 -3.40 -12.85 0.80
C ALA A 38 -3.82 -11.48 1.36
N LEU A 39 -4.92 -11.46 2.11
CA LEU A 39 -5.28 -10.33 2.96
C LEU A 39 -4.37 -10.31 4.18
N VAL A 40 -3.90 -9.11 4.55
CA VAL A 40 -3.20 -8.90 5.82
C VAL A 40 -4.23 -8.80 6.95
N GLY A 41 -4.08 -9.65 7.97
CA GLY A 41 -4.94 -9.66 9.13
C GLY A 41 -4.84 -8.39 9.97
N GLU A 42 -5.80 -8.20 10.88
CA GLU A 42 -5.82 -7.11 11.89
C GLU A 42 -4.56 -7.10 12.78
N ASP A 43 -3.87 -8.23 12.89
CA ASP A 43 -2.60 -8.41 13.58
C ASP A 43 -1.37 -8.05 12.73
N GLY A 44 -1.57 -7.58 11.50
CA GLY A 44 -0.52 -7.21 10.55
C GLY A 44 0.17 -8.40 9.89
N LEU A 45 -0.33 -9.62 10.06
CA LEU A 45 0.27 -10.84 9.49
C LEU A 45 -0.48 -11.31 8.24
N TRP A 46 0.24 -11.87 7.28
CA TRP A 46 -0.35 -12.55 6.13
C TRP A 46 0.32 -13.90 5.86
N SER A 47 -0.45 -14.81 5.26
CA SER A 47 -0.03 -16.15 4.86
C SER A 47 -0.69 -16.51 3.54
N LEU A 48 0.08 -17.12 2.63
CA LEU A 48 -0.35 -17.55 1.32
C LEU A 48 0.17 -18.96 1.02
N SER A 49 -0.71 -19.86 0.58
CA SER A 49 -0.33 -21.08 -0.11
C SER A 49 -0.44 -20.85 -1.61
N ALA A 50 0.70 -20.81 -2.31
CA ALA A 50 0.71 -20.54 -3.75
C ALA A 50 0.36 -21.79 -4.58
N SER A 51 0.06 -21.55 -5.86
CA SER A 51 -0.02 -22.61 -6.86
C SER A 51 1.30 -23.38 -6.98
N ALA A 52 1.24 -24.66 -7.36
CA ALA A 52 2.43 -25.48 -7.47
C ALA A 52 3.42 -24.91 -8.52
N LEU A 53 4.68 -24.71 -8.12
CA LEU A 53 5.75 -24.22 -8.99
C LEU A 53 6.42 -25.40 -9.72
N PRO A 54 6.56 -25.36 -11.06
CA PRO A 54 7.34 -26.34 -11.81
C PRO A 54 8.81 -26.41 -11.36
N GLY A 55 9.54 -27.45 -11.76
CA GLY A 55 10.99 -27.49 -11.55
C GLY A 55 11.70 -26.42 -12.39
N GLY A 56 12.60 -25.63 -11.78
CA GLY A 56 13.31 -24.55 -12.46
C GLY A 56 13.65 -23.36 -11.56
N ILE A 57 14.16 -22.29 -12.18
CA ILE A 57 14.46 -21.03 -11.50
C ILE A 57 13.22 -20.11 -11.58
N HIS A 58 12.85 -19.57 -10.43
CA HIS A 58 11.69 -18.73 -10.19
C HIS A 58 12.13 -17.37 -9.65
N ASN A 59 11.76 -16.29 -10.34
CA ASN A 59 11.97 -14.93 -9.86
C ASN A 59 10.71 -14.46 -9.15
N LEU A 60 10.69 -14.58 -7.83
CA LEU A 60 9.56 -14.23 -7.00
C LEU A 60 9.57 -12.73 -6.67
N SER A 61 8.41 -12.09 -6.76
CA SER A 61 8.22 -10.72 -6.26
C SER A 61 6.91 -10.59 -5.49
N VAL A 62 6.95 -9.81 -4.42
CA VAL A 62 5.82 -9.55 -3.53
C VAL A 62 5.48 -8.07 -3.62
N HIS A 63 4.21 -7.80 -3.86
CA HIS A 63 3.67 -6.46 -3.99
C HIS A 63 2.58 -6.24 -2.95
N GLY A 64 2.55 -5.04 -2.36
CA GLY A 64 1.55 -4.62 -1.39
C GLY A 64 0.69 -3.52 -1.97
N MET A 65 -0.62 -3.60 -1.71
CA MET A 65 -1.63 -2.62 -2.10
C MET A 65 -2.45 -2.23 -0.88
N ASP A 66 -2.76 -0.94 -0.71
CA ASP A 66 -3.68 -0.51 0.34
C ASP A 66 -5.13 -0.98 0.07
N SER A 67 -6.00 -0.88 1.06
CA SER A 67 -7.41 -1.32 0.98
C SER A 67 -8.26 -0.54 -0.03
N PHE A 68 -7.74 0.57 -0.57
CA PHE A 68 -8.38 1.40 -1.59
C PHE A 68 -7.81 1.18 -2.99
N GLY A 69 -6.82 0.31 -3.13
CA GLY A 69 -6.19 -0.01 -4.40
C GLY A 69 -5.13 0.99 -4.87
N ASN A 70 -4.69 1.89 -3.99
CA ASN A 70 -3.63 2.83 -4.29
C ASN A 70 -2.28 2.30 -3.79
N ASN A 71 -1.19 2.88 -4.32
CA ASN A 71 0.18 2.69 -3.81
C ASN A 71 0.74 1.26 -3.87
N ASN A 72 1.06 0.79 -5.09
CA ASN A 72 1.78 -0.47 -5.26
C ASN A 72 3.27 -0.29 -5.00
N PHE A 73 3.74 -0.79 -3.85
CA PHE A 73 5.16 -0.89 -3.57
C PHE A 73 5.61 -2.35 -3.64
N MET A 74 6.75 -2.60 -4.31
CA MET A 74 7.42 -3.89 -4.19
C MET A 74 7.89 -4.03 -2.74
N LEU A 75 7.26 -4.94 -2.00
CA LEU A 75 7.61 -5.24 -0.61
C LEU A 75 8.90 -6.05 -0.52
N GLY A 76 9.19 -6.84 -1.56
CA GLY A 76 10.43 -7.60 -1.71
C GLY A 76 10.48 -8.46 -2.97
N SER A 77 11.67 -8.98 -3.28
CA SER A 77 11.90 -9.93 -4.37
C SER A 77 12.90 -11.01 -3.93
N ALA A 78 12.76 -12.21 -4.47
CA ALA A 78 13.64 -13.33 -4.20
C ALA A 78 13.84 -14.21 -5.44
N ILE A 79 14.96 -14.91 -5.52
CA ILE A 79 15.17 -15.95 -6.52
C ILE A 79 15.07 -17.29 -5.80
N MET A 80 14.20 -18.18 -6.28
CA MET A 80 14.02 -19.53 -5.78
C MET A 80 14.38 -20.52 -6.89
N GLU A 81 15.08 -21.59 -6.56
CA GLU A 81 15.32 -22.71 -7.48
C GLU A 81 14.56 -23.93 -6.96
N VAL A 82 13.50 -24.32 -7.66
CA VAL A 82 12.76 -25.54 -7.37
C VAL A 82 13.48 -26.68 -8.07
N GLY A 83 14.02 -27.62 -7.29
CA GLY A 83 14.78 -28.74 -7.83
C GLY A 83 13.98 -29.51 -8.89
N GLU A 84 14.61 -29.76 -10.04
CA GLU A 84 14.03 -30.54 -11.13
C GLU A 84 13.53 -31.88 -10.57
N ILE A 85 12.23 -32.17 -10.72
CA ILE A 85 11.73 -33.53 -10.46
C ILE A 85 12.50 -34.43 -11.40
N ALA A 86 13.42 -35.23 -10.84
CA ALA A 86 14.21 -36.19 -11.62
C ALA A 86 13.25 -36.90 -12.57
N GLN A 87 13.56 -36.87 -13.87
CA GLN A 87 12.82 -37.66 -14.85
C GLN A 87 12.61 -39.05 -14.24
N PRO A 88 11.38 -39.59 -14.29
CA PRO A 88 11.09 -40.85 -13.62
C PRO A 88 12.16 -41.85 -14.03
N VAL A 89 12.89 -42.37 -13.03
CA VAL A 89 13.85 -43.47 -13.21
C VAL A 89 13.14 -44.50 -14.08
N PRO A 90 13.71 -44.94 -15.22
CA PRO A 90 13.04 -45.92 -16.05
C PRO A 90 12.74 -47.14 -15.19
N GLN A 91 11.46 -47.37 -14.91
CA GLN A 91 11.03 -48.54 -14.18
C GLN A 91 11.45 -49.77 -15.00
N PRO A 92 11.91 -50.86 -14.35
CA PRO A 92 12.10 -52.12 -15.06
C PRO A 92 10.78 -52.48 -15.73
N GLU A 93 10.83 -52.74 -17.05
CA GLU A 93 9.71 -52.96 -17.96
C GLU A 93 8.47 -53.53 -17.24
N GLN A 94 7.57 -52.64 -16.82
CA GLN A 94 6.25 -53.07 -16.40
C GLN A 94 5.54 -53.57 -17.67
N GLN A 95 4.81 -54.68 -17.52
CA GLN A 95 3.88 -55.17 -18.55
C GLN A 95 3.12 -54.00 -19.16
N PRO A 96 2.86 -53.99 -20.48
CA PRO A 96 2.23 -52.84 -21.13
C PRO A 96 0.99 -52.43 -20.35
N GLN A 97 1.12 -51.29 -19.67
CA GLN A 97 0.00 -50.61 -19.05
C GLN A 97 -0.99 -50.36 -20.18
N PRO A 98 -2.31 -50.61 -20.00
CA PRO A 98 -3.27 -50.28 -21.04
C PRO A 98 -3.01 -48.82 -21.40
N GLU A 99 -2.72 -48.57 -22.67
CA GLU A 99 -2.61 -47.23 -23.22
C GLU A 99 -3.87 -46.50 -22.73
N LEU A 100 -3.70 -45.51 -21.82
CA LEU A 100 -4.83 -44.68 -21.44
C LEU A 100 -5.30 -44.11 -22.77
N GLN A 101 -6.50 -44.53 -23.21
CA GLN A 101 -7.13 -43.90 -24.35
C GLN A 101 -7.07 -42.39 -24.10
N PRO A 102 -6.69 -41.56 -25.09
CA PRO A 102 -6.79 -40.13 -24.90
C PRO A 102 -8.21 -39.85 -24.40
N GLU A 103 -8.32 -39.27 -23.20
CA GLU A 103 -9.60 -38.82 -22.66
C GLU A 103 -10.33 -38.10 -23.80
N PRO A 104 -11.59 -38.46 -24.10
CA PRO A 104 -12.26 -37.93 -25.27
C PRO A 104 -12.21 -36.39 -25.19
N SER A 105 -11.57 -35.73 -26.16
CA SER A 105 -11.61 -34.26 -26.24
C SER A 105 -13.07 -33.83 -26.25
N ARG A 106 -13.54 -33.30 -25.12
CA ARG A 106 -14.86 -32.70 -25.05
C ARG A 106 -14.80 -31.35 -25.76
N THR A 107 -15.80 -31.06 -26.59
CA THR A 107 -15.95 -29.72 -27.16
C THR A 107 -16.33 -28.77 -26.02
N LEU A 108 -15.47 -27.79 -25.73
CA LEU A 108 -15.73 -26.79 -24.70
C LEU A 108 -16.85 -25.84 -25.16
N VAL A 109 -17.72 -25.48 -24.21
CA VAL A 109 -18.76 -24.47 -24.40
C VAL A 109 -18.18 -23.11 -24.05
N THR A 110 -18.35 -22.14 -24.94
CA THR A 110 -17.93 -20.75 -24.69
C THR A 110 -18.71 -20.17 -23.50
N PRO A 111 -18.03 -19.63 -22.48
CA PRO A 111 -18.70 -18.99 -21.34
C PRO A 111 -19.32 -17.65 -21.75
N VAL A 112 -20.24 -17.16 -20.94
CA VAL A 112 -20.99 -15.92 -21.19
C VAL A 112 -20.80 -14.97 -20.00
N ILE A 113 -20.51 -13.70 -20.28
CA ILE A 113 -20.57 -12.61 -19.30
C ILE A 113 -22.03 -12.18 -19.16
N SER A 114 -22.59 -12.24 -17.96
CA SER A 114 -23.98 -11.87 -17.68
C SER A 114 -24.12 -10.54 -16.92
N GLY A 115 -23.04 -10.04 -16.31
CA GLY A 115 -23.07 -8.80 -15.56
C GLY A 115 -21.70 -8.28 -15.14
N ALA A 116 -21.68 -7.01 -14.77
CA ALA A 116 -20.57 -6.32 -14.13
C ALA A 116 -21.14 -5.46 -13.01
N TYR A 117 -20.84 -5.78 -11.75
CA TYR A 117 -21.38 -5.06 -10.60
C TYR A 117 -20.43 -3.93 -10.18
N ASP A 118 -20.96 -2.72 -10.15
CA ASP A 118 -20.33 -1.49 -9.69
C ASP A 118 -20.59 -1.28 -8.18
N HIS A 119 -19.53 -1.05 -7.42
CA HIS A 119 -19.57 -0.83 -5.97
C HIS A 119 -19.15 0.59 -5.55
N ILE A 120 -18.88 1.49 -6.50
CA ILE A 120 -18.32 2.81 -6.27
C ILE A 120 -19.36 3.89 -6.58
N GLY A 121 -19.17 5.06 -5.99
CA GLY A 121 -20.00 6.22 -6.29
C GLY A 121 -21.45 6.13 -5.81
N ALA A 122 -22.30 6.95 -6.45
CA ALA A 122 -23.71 7.05 -6.12
C ALA A 122 -24.57 6.04 -6.88
N ASP A 123 -24.12 5.62 -8.06
CA ASP A 123 -24.85 4.76 -8.99
C ASP A 123 -24.35 3.31 -8.92
N VAL A 124 -24.48 2.70 -7.74
CA VAL A 124 -24.08 1.30 -7.49
C VAL A 124 -25.07 0.29 -8.08
N GLY A 125 -24.55 -0.87 -8.50
CA GLY A 125 -25.35 -1.99 -8.99
C GLY A 125 -24.82 -2.63 -10.27
N ASN A 126 -25.62 -3.50 -10.91
CA ASN A 126 -25.19 -4.18 -12.12
C ASN A 126 -25.28 -3.27 -13.36
N VAL A 127 -24.13 -3.02 -13.97
CA VAL A 127 -23.93 -2.23 -15.20
C VAL A 127 -24.07 -3.12 -16.41
N LYS A 128 -24.96 -2.78 -17.35
CA LYS A 128 -25.18 -3.58 -18.58
C LYS A 128 -24.10 -3.30 -19.62
N SER A 129 -23.96 -4.20 -20.58
CA SER A 129 -23.03 -3.98 -21.69
C SER A 129 -23.39 -2.70 -22.48
N GLY A 130 -22.38 -1.84 -22.66
CA GLY A 130 -22.47 -0.53 -23.30
C GLY A 130 -22.80 0.62 -22.36
N GLU A 131 -23.04 0.35 -21.07
CA GLU A 131 -23.29 1.38 -20.06
C GLU A 131 -21.99 1.86 -19.40
N ILE A 132 -22.14 2.91 -18.59
CA ILE A 132 -21.06 3.61 -17.91
C ILE A 132 -20.95 3.09 -16.47
N THR A 133 -19.72 3.06 -15.95
CA THR A 133 -19.37 2.76 -14.55
C THR A 133 -18.28 3.72 -14.08
N ASP A 134 -18.29 4.07 -12.80
CA ASP A 134 -17.18 4.79 -12.15
C ASP A 134 -16.28 3.86 -11.31
N ASP A 135 -16.60 2.56 -11.29
CA ASP A 135 -15.78 1.49 -10.72
C ASP A 135 -14.82 0.92 -11.79
N ALA A 136 -13.52 1.11 -11.59
CA ALA A 136 -12.48 0.55 -12.45
C ALA A 136 -12.21 -0.95 -12.19
N ARG A 137 -12.86 -1.55 -11.18
CA ARG A 137 -12.76 -2.97 -10.82
C ARG A 137 -14.15 -3.57 -10.52
N PRO A 138 -15.09 -3.53 -11.47
CA PRO A 138 -16.40 -4.10 -11.24
C PRO A 138 -16.30 -5.61 -11.07
N VAL A 139 -17.21 -6.21 -10.30
CA VAL A 139 -17.30 -7.68 -10.19
C VAL A 139 -17.96 -8.23 -11.45
N ILE A 140 -17.15 -8.83 -12.32
CA ILE A 140 -17.58 -9.44 -13.58
C ILE A 140 -18.12 -10.83 -13.29
N SER A 141 -19.32 -11.12 -13.74
CA SER A 141 -19.98 -12.41 -13.48
C SER A 141 -20.57 -12.99 -14.75
N GLY A 142 -20.78 -14.31 -14.72
CA GLY A 142 -21.23 -15.03 -15.89
C GLY A 142 -21.62 -16.47 -15.63
N THR A 143 -21.89 -17.19 -16.73
CA THR A 143 -22.19 -18.61 -16.73
C THR A 143 -21.20 -19.40 -17.58
N GLY A 144 -20.95 -20.66 -17.22
CA GLY A 144 -20.06 -21.55 -17.95
C GLY A 144 -20.34 -23.03 -17.66
N THR A 145 -19.47 -23.91 -18.14
CA THR A 145 -19.56 -25.34 -17.82
C THR A 145 -18.90 -25.60 -16.47
N VAL A 146 -19.63 -26.22 -15.55
CA VAL A 146 -19.16 -26.57 -14.19
C VAL A 146 -17.76 -27.18 -14.21
N GLY A 147 -16.87 -26.64 -13.39
CA GLY A 147 -15.49 -27.09 -13.22
C GLY A 147 -14.48 -26.59 -14.26
N ASP A 148 -14.90 -25.91 -15.34
CA ASP A 148 -13.96 -25.24 -16.24
C ASP A 148 -13.37 -23.97 -15.59
N ILE A 149 -12.20 -23.57 -16.06
CA ILE A 149 -11.59 -22.28 -15.70
C ILE A 149 -12.00 -21.25 -16.76
N VAL A 150 -12.67 -20.18 -16.35
CA VAL A 150 -12.95 -19.01 -17.17
C VAL A 150 -11.82 -18.01 -17.03
N VAL A 151 -11.24 -17.57 -18.15
CA VAL A 151 -10.26 -16.49 -18.20
C VAL A 151 -10.89 -15.27 -18.85
N VAL A 152 -10.77 -14.12 -18.19
CA VAL A 152 -11.34 -12.83 -18.59
C VAL A 152 -10.24 -11.96 -19.20
N TYR A 153 -10.46 -11.50 -20.42
CA TYR A 153 -9.60 -10.55 -21.12
C TYR A 153 -10.30 -9.19 -21.23
N ASN A 154 -9.55 -8.11 -21.07
CA ASN A 154 -9.96 -6.77 -21.43
C ASN A 154 -9.23 -6.34 -22.71
N THR A 155 -9.91 -5.61 -23.58
CA THR A 155 -9.30 -4.88 -24.69
C THR A 155 -9.64 -3.40 -24.55
N ASP A 156 -8.61 -2.58 -24.31
CA ASP A 156 -8.71 -1.14 -24.13
C ASP A 156 -7.75 -0.39 -25.08
N SER A 157 -7.45 0.88 -24.79
CA SER A 157 -6.49 1.67 -25.58
C SER A 157 -5.04 1.14 -25.56
N ASN A 158 -4.69 0.31 -24.57
CA ASN A 158 -3.37 -0.30 -24.42
C ASN A 158 -3.30 -1.68 -25.09
N GLY A 159 -4.43 -2.21 -25.56
CA GLY A 159 -4.55 -3.49 -26.24
C GLY A 159 -5.18 -4.56 -25.36
N GLN A 160 -5.18 -5.80 -25.87
CA GLN A 160 -5.78 -6.93 -25.16
C GLN A 160 -4.84 -7.46 -24.06
N HIS A 161 -5.36 -7.64 -22.86
CA HIS A 161 -4.65 -8.22 -21.72
C HIS A 161 -5.61 -9.00 -20.80
N GLU A 162 -5.07 -9.93 -20.01
CA GLU A 162 -5.85 -10.70 -19.03
C GLU A 162 -6.09 -9.87 -17.78
N ILE A 163 -7.30 -9.93 -17.23
CA ILE A 163 -7.69 -9.18 -16.02
C ILE A 163 -8.13 -10.06 -14.87
N GLY A 164 -8.28 -11.38 -15.09
CA GLY A 164 -9.00 -12.21 -14.15
C GLY A 164 -9.23 -13.65 -14.61
N GLN A 165 -9.36 -14.56 -13.65
CA GLN A 165 -9.82 -15.93 -13.92
C GLN A 165 -10.65 -16.48 -12.74
N ALA A 166 -11.57 -17.40 -13.02
CA ALA A 166 -12.37 -18.10 -12.00
C ALA A 166 -12.77 -19.50 -12.45
N VAL A 167 -12.96 -20.41 -11.49
CA VAL A 167 -13.55 -21.73 -11.75
C VAL A 167 -15.08 -21.60 -11.76
N VAL A 168 -15.74 -22.25 -12.71
CA VAL A 168 -17.20 -22.33 -12.74
C VAL A 168 -17.70 -23.25 -11.61
N ASP A 169 -18.59 -22.73 -10.76
CA ASP A 169 -19.17 -23.44 -9.62
C ASP A 169 -20.14 -24.56 -10.02
N ALA A 170 -20.68 -25.27 -9.02
CA ALA A 170 -21.58 -26.41 -9.23
C ALA A 170 -22.94 -26.01 -9.85
N GLU A 171 -23.32 -24.74 -9.69
CA GLU A 171 -24.53 -24.14 -10.24
C GLU A 171 -24.33 -23.58 -11.66
N GLY A 172 -23.09 -23.59 -12.16
CA GLY A 172 -22.73 -23.12 -13.50
C GLY A 172 -22.37 -21.63 -13.56
N ASN A 173 -22.16 -20.97 -12.42
CA ASN A 173 -21.81 -19.55 -12.34
C ASN A 173 -20.31 -19.36 -12.09
N TRP A 174 -19.81 -18.20 -12.48
CA TRP A 174 -18.46 -17.75 -12.15
C TRP A 174 -18.48 -16.24 -11.89
N SER A 175 -17.51 -15.78 -11.12
CA SER A 175 -17.34 -14.37 -10.79
C SER A 175 -15.87 -14.03 -10.62
N VAL A 176 -15.47 -12.86 -11.11
CA VAL A 176 -14.09 -12.37 -11.14
C VAL A 176 -14.11 -10.87 -10.82
N THR A 177 -13.24 -10.44 -9.91
CA THR A 177 -12.90 -9.02 -9.76
C THR A 177 -11.55 -8.81 -10.45
N PRO A 178 -11.37 -7.76 -11.28
CA PRO A 178 -10.07 -7.46 -11.87
C PRO A 178 -8.97 -7.36 -10.79
N TYR A 179 -7.89 -8.13 -10.92
CA TYR A 179 -6.85 -8.23 -9.89
C TYR A 179 -5.63 -7.33 -10.18
N GLY A 180 -4.92 -6.94 -9.12
CA GLY A 180 -3.69 -6.15 -9.20
C GLY A 180 -3.84 -4.86 -10.02
N PHE A 181 -3.00 -4.71 -11.04
CA PHE A 181 -2.96 -3.55 -11.95
C PHE A 181 -3.86 -3.67 -13.18
N ALA A 182 -4.59 -4.79 -13.32
CA ALA A 182 -5.40 -5.07 -14.49
C ALA A 182 -6.79 -4.40 -14.39
N THR A 183 -6.82 -3.17 -13.87
CA THR A 183 -8.03 -2.35 -13.77
C THR A 183 -8.53 -1.97 -15.16
N LEU A 184 -9.82 -1.75 -15.30
CA LEU A 184 -10.39 -1.21 -16.52
C LEU A 184 -9.93 0.25 -16.70
N ALA A 185 -9.37 0.59 -17.86
CA ALA A 185 -8.86 1.93 -18.12
C ALA A 185 -10.01 2.92 -18.34
N VAL A 186 -9.80 4.21 -18.05
CA VAL A 186 -10.79 5.24 -18.40
C VAL A 186 -11.09 5.21 -19.90
N GLY A 187 -12.37 5.16 -20.25
CA GLY A 187 -12.87 5.00 -21.60
C GLY A 187 -13.49 3.62 -21.85
N GLU A 188 -13.53 3.24 -23.13
CA GLU A 188 -14.14 1.98 -23.56
C GLU A 188 -13.24 0.77 -23.25
N ASN A 189 -13.83 -0.25 -22.61
CA ASN A 189 -13.21 -1.52 -22.26
C ASN A 189 -14.08 -2.65 -22.83
N GLN A 190 -13.51 -3.52 -23.67
CA GLN A 190 -14.22 -4.66 -24.24
C GLN A 190 -13.78 -5.95 -23.56
N LEU A 191 -14.67 -6.49 -22.72
CA LEU A 191 -14.41 -7.72 -21.98
C LEU A 191 -14.78 -8.95 -22.80
N THR A 192 -13.90 -9.94 -22.85
CA THR A 192 -14.18 -11.25 -23.46
C THR A 192 -13.74 -12.37 -22.54
N VAL A 193 -14.36 -13.54 -22.70
CA VAL A 193 -14.03 -14.73 -21.90
C VAL A 193 -13.77 -15.96 -22.76
N VAL A 194 -12.95 -16.84 -22.24
CA VAL A 194 -12.71 -18.20 -22.77
C VAL A 194 -12.74 -19.20 -21.63
N ALA A 195 -13.19 -20.42 -21.90
CA ALA A 195 -13.08 -21.53 -20.97
C ALA A 195 -11.82 -22.35 -21.27
N ILE A 196 -11.18 -22.85 -20.22
CA ILE A 196 -10.05 -23.79 -20.26
C ILE A 196 -10.49 -25.07 -19.54
N ASP A 197 -10.29 -26.20 -20.19
CA ASP A 197 -10.42 -27.51 -19.54
C ASP A 197 -9.20 -27.71 -18.61
N PRO A 198 -9.37 -27.80 -17.28
CA PRO A 198 -8.24 -27.91 -16.36
C PRO A 198 -7.48 -29.25 -16.50
N ALA A 199 -8.08 -30.29 -17.09
CA ALA A 199 -7.45 -31.59 -17.24
C ALA A 199 -6.51 -31.66 -18.44
N VAL A 200 -6.83 -30.96 -19.53
CA VAL A 200 -6.10 -31.06 -20.80
C VAL A 200 -5.62 -29.72 -21.37
N GLY A 201 -5.99 -28.59 -20.74
CA GLY A 201 -5.57 -27.24 -21.14
C GLY A 201 -6.15 -26.73 -22.46
N THR A 202 -7.14 -27.44 -23.02
CA THR A 202 -7.81 -27.02 -24.27
C THR A 202 -8.66 -25.77 -24.01
N ARG A 203 -8.78 -24.88 -25.00
CA ARG A 203 -9.53 -23.61 -24.91
C ARG A 203 -10.80 -23.63 -25.75
N SER A 204 -11.85 -22.95 -25.31
CA SER A 204 -13.05 -22.68 -26.10
C SER A 204 -12.81 -21.60 -27.18
N GLU A 205 -13.81 -21.38 -28.02
CA GLU A 205 -13.93 -20.11 -28.78
C GLU A 205 -14.09 -18.93 -27.81
N VAL A 206 -13.72 -17.72 -28.26
CA VAL A 206 -13.87 -16.47 -27.51
C VAL A 206 -15.35 -16.05 -27.48
N SER A 207 -15.82 -15.52 -26.35
CA SER A 207 -17.18 -15.00 -26.21
C SER A 207 -17.44 -13.75 -27.07
N GLU A 208 -18.71 -13.41 -27.23
CA GLU A 208 -19.10 -12.04 -27.62
C GLU A 208 -18.57 -11.02 -26.60
N PRO A 209 -18.20 -9.81 -27.02
CA PRO A 209 -17.68 -8.78 -26.13
C PRO A 209 -18.77 -8.22 -25.21
N TYR A 210 -18.39 -7.97 -23.97
CA TYR A 210 -19.16 -7.20 -23.00
C TYR A 210 -18.47 -5.85 -22.80
N THR A 211 -18.98 -4.81 -23.47
CA THR A 211 -18.39 -3.47 -23.38
C THR A 211 -18.78 -2.77 -22.09
N LEU A 212 -17.83 -2.11 -21.43
CA LEU A 212 -18.06 -1.15 -20.35
C LEU A 212 -17.37 0.17 -20.70
N VAL A 213 -17.98 1.29 -20.36
CA VAL A 213 -17.34 2.60 -20.45
C VAL A 213 -16.99 3.06 -19.05
N VAL A 214 -15.72 2.98 -18.69
CA VAL A 214 -15.26 3.48 -17.39
C VAL A 214 -15.12 4.99 -17.51
N GLU A 215 -15.92 5.73 -16.74
CA GLU A 215 -15.71 7.15 -16.61
C GLU A 215 -14.67 7.43 -15.53
N SER A 216 -13.88 8.48 -15.76
CA SER A 216 -13.01 8.98 -14.71
C SER A 216 -13.89 9.56 -13.61
N PHE A 217 -13.89 8.91 -12.44
CA PHE A 217 -14.29 9.58 -11.22
C PHE A 217 -13.24 10.66 -10.93
N ILE A 218 -13.47 11.86 -11.45
CA ILE A 218 -12.81 13.04 -10.91
C ILE A 218 -13.61 13.36 -9.65
N PRO A 219 -13.08 13.10 -8.43
CA PRO A 219 -13.72 13.61 -7.24
C PRO A 219 -13.97 15.10 -7.47
N ALA A 220 -15.17 15.59 -7.13
CA ALA A 220 -15.46 17.02 -7.22
C ALA A 220 -14.25 17.77 -6.66
N PRO A 221 -13.76 18.83 -7.34
CA PRO A 221 -12.57 19.53 -6.89
C PRO A 221 -12.76 19.83 -5.42
N VAL A 222 -11.87 19.28 -4.58
CA VAL A 222 -11.95 19.52 -3.15
C VAL A 222 -11.72 21.02 -3.00
N HIS A 223 -12.79 21.73 -2.68
CA HIS A 223 -12.70 23.14 -2.37
C HIS A 223 -12.14 23.24 -0.96
N GLY A 224 -10.84 23.51 -0.87
CA GLY A 224 -10.21 23.82 0.40
C GLY A 224 -10.81 25.07 1.03
N GLU A 225 -11.05 25.00 2.32
CA GLU A 225 -11.36 26.16 3.14
C GLU A 225 -10.09 26.98 3.37
N VAL A 226 -10.21 28.31 3.36
CA VAL A 226 -9.13 29.20 3.79
C VAL A 226 -9.49 29.69 5.19
N MET A 227 -8.74 29.22 6.17
CA MET A 227 -8.88 29.58 7.57
C MET A 227 -7.77 30.58 7.93
N GLN A 228 -8.16 31.69 8.54
CA GLN A 228 -7.24 32.72 9.02
C GLN A 228 -7.49 32.95 10.50
N GLY A 229 -6.44 32.83 11.30
CA GLY A 229 -6.51 33.19 12.72
C GLY A 229 -6.20 34.66 12.95
N THR A 230 -5.99 34.95 14.21
CA THR A 230 -5.89 36.27 14.78
C THR A 230 -4.47 36.50 15.32
N ALA A 231 -4.34 37.26 16.39
CA ALA A 231 -3.05 37.54 17.03
C ALA A 231 -2.96 36.94 18.44
N GLY A 232 -3.85 36.01 18.76
CA GLY A 232 -3.78 35.20 19.98
C GLY A 232 -4.14 33.77 19.69
N ASP A 233 -3.99 32.91 20.69
CA ASP A 233 -4.11 31.45 20.57
C ASP A 233 -5.46 31.01 19.96
N ASP A 234 -5.40 30.52 18.72
CA ASP A 234 -6.51 30.05 17.92
C ASP A 234 -6.54 28.51 17.81
N VAL A 235 -7.73 27.97 17.53
CA VAL A 235 -7.93 26.52 17.33
C VAL A 235 -8.57 26.28 15.98
N PHE A 236 -7.85 25.60 15.11
CA PHE A 236 -8.31 25.17 13.80
C PHE A 236 -8.73 23.71 13.91
N ALA A 237 -10.01 23.44 13.69
CA ALA A 237 -10.58 22.11 13.77
C ALA A 237 -10.95 21.60 12.37
N ASN A 238 -10.77 20.29 12.15
CA ASN A 238 -11.16 19.61 10.92
C ASN A 238 -10.38 20.05 9.66
N VAL A 239 -9.13 20.44 9.79
CA VAL A 239 -8.29 20.79 8.63
C VAL A 239 -8.07 19.55 7.78
N GLY A 240 -8.70 19.53 6.62
CA GLY A 240 -8.82 18.39 5.73
C GLY A 240 -8.08 18.58 4.41
N GLU A 241 -8.56 17.89 3.40
CA GLU A 241 -7.97 17.92 2.06
C GLU A 241 -8.10 19.31 1.42
N ALA A 242 -7.02 19.76 0.77
CA ALA A 242 -6.92 21.06 0.09
C ALA A 242 -7.09 22.31 0.97
N ASP A 243 -7.34 22.18 2.27
CA ASP A 243 -7.50 23.31 3.19
C ASP A 243 -6.22 24.13 3.34
N GLN A 244 -6.39 25.42 3.62
CA GLN A 244 -5.33 26.37 3.90
C GLN A 244 -5.53 26.99 5.29
N VAL A 245 -4.50 26.93 6.13
CA VAL A 245 -4.48 27.57 7.44
C VAL A 245 -3.35 28.59 7.48
N LEU A 246 -3.71 29.83 7.83
CA LEU A 246 -2.78 30.89 8.22
C LEU A 246 -3.12 31.23 9.67
N ALA A 247 -2.40 30.63 10.63
CA ALA A 247 -2.81 30.64 12.03
C ALA A 247 -2.58 32.01 12.69
N GLY A 248 -1.44 32.66 12.41
CA GLY A 248 -1.27 34.08 12.68
C GLY A 248 -0.22 34.30 13.76
N ALA A 249 -0.58 34.98 14.85
CA ALA A 249 0.30 35.08 16.01
C ALA A 249 -0.41 34.48 17.22
N GLY A 250 0.35 33.89 18.14
CA GLY A 250 -0.18 33.13 19.27
C GLY A 250 0.38 31.73 19.28
N ASN A 251 0.01 30.94 20.28
CA ASN A 251 0.32 29.51 20.30
C ASN A 251 -0.88 28.75 19.78
N ASP A 252 -0.90 28.46 18.49
CA ASP A 252 -2.09 27.97 17.80
C ASP A 252 -2.15 26.44 17.79
N LEU A 253 -3.37 25.90 17.77
CA LEU A 253 -3.63 24.46 17.65
C LEU A 253 -4.31 24.13 16.33
N ILE A 254 -3.60 23.42 15.45
CA ILE A 254 -4.07 23.00 14.13
C ILE A 254 -4.37 21.49 14.14
N ASN A 255 -5.65 21.12 14.13
CA ASN A 255 -6.07 19.73 14.13
C ASN A 255 -6.29 19.22 12.70
N LEU A 256 -5.35 18.38 12.24
CA LEU A 256 -5.37 17.78 10.90
C LEU A 256 -6.21 16.50 10.88
N LYS A 257 -7.20 16.48 9.99
CA LYS A 257 -7.96 15.28 9.61
C LYS A 257 -7.39 14.58 8.37
N SER A 258 -6.58 15.28 7.59
CA SER A 258 -5.88 14.75 6.43
C SER A 258 -4.49 15.37 6.35
N LEU A 259 -3.52 14.62 5.80
CA LEU A 259 -2.20 15.13 5.47
C LEU A 259 -2.16 15.79 4.07
N ASN A 260 -3.25 15.72 3.31
CA ASN A 260 -3.38 16.30 1.97
C ASN A 260 -3.90 17.76 2.01
N PHE A 261 -3.51 18.54 3.00
CA PHE A 261 -3.83 19.98 3.07
C PHE A 261 -3.05 20.77 2.00
N ALA A 262 -3.55 21.93 1.61
CA ALA A 262 -2.87 22.79 0.64
C ALA A 262 -1.79 23.66 1.30
N LEU A 263 -2.06 24.18 2.51
CA LEU A 263 -1.12 25.00 3.27
C LEU A 263 -1.47 24.98 4.76
N VAL A 264 -0.47 24.87 5.62
CA VAL A 264 -0.57 25.12 7.06
C VAL A 264 0.64 25.93 7.46
N ASP A 265 0.40 27.15 7.93
CA ASP A 265 1.41 28.02 8.51
C ASP A 265 0.97 28.42 9.91
N GLY A 266 1.74 28.03 10.93
CA GLY A 266 1.44 28.43 12.33
C GLY A 266 1.73 29.91 12.60
N GLY A 267 2.72 30.48 11.91
CA GLY A 267 3.06 31.89 12.04
C GLY A 267 3.97 32.19 13.25
N GLU A 268 3.61 33.20 14.05
CA GLU A 268 4.42 33.65 15.20
C GLU A 268 3.96 32.99 16.51
N GLY A 269 4.81 32.18 17.12
CA GLY A 269 4.55 31.62 18.45
C GLY A 269 5.10 30.21 18.55
N ILE A 270 4.49 29.41 19.44
CA ILE A 270 4.73 27.97 19.55
C ILE A 270 3.47 27.25 19.11
N ASP A 271 3.49 26.77 17.87
CA ASP A 271 2.32 26.22 17.22
C ASP A 271 2.33 24.70 17.27
N THR A 272 1.13 24.14 17.41
CA THR A 272 0.90 22.70 17.54
C THR A 272 0.10 22.18 16.37
N VAL A 273 0.63 21.17 15.68
CA VAL A 273 -0.16 20.32 14.79
C VAL A 273 -0.56 19.05 15.53
N ALA A 274 -1.86 18.76 15.57
CA ALA A 274 -2.40 17.54 16.14
C ALA A 274 -3.04 16.66 15.06
N LEU A 275 -2.69 15.37 15.01
CA LEU A 275 -3.21 14.43 14.04
C LEU A 275 -4.48 13.74 14.57
N SER A 276 -5.58 13.87 13.83
CA SER A 276 -6.81 13.11 14.03
C SER A 276 -6.94 11.92 13.06
N THR A 277 -5.85 11.58 12.37
CA THR A 277 -5.77 10.47 11.41
C THR A 277 -5.46 9.15 12.10
N GLN A 278 -5.59 8.04 11.37
CA GLN A 278 -5.13 6.72 11.79
C GLN A 278 -4.06 6.21 10.83
N TYR A 279 -2.98 5.67 11.39
CA TYR A 279 -1.81 5.10 10.70
C TYR A 279 -1.20 6.03 9.64
N ALA A 280 -1.36 7.34 9.79
CA ALA A 280 -0.82 8.31 8.84
C ALA A 280 0.70 8.40 8.99
N ASN A 281 1.37 8.74 7.88
CA ASN A 281 2.80 8.97 7.85
C ASN A 281 3.08 10.41 7.41
N LEU A 282 3.41 11.26 8.38
CA LEU A 282 3.81 12.64 8.15
C LEU A 282 5.32 12.71 7.89
N TYR A 283 5.71 12.84 6.63
CA TYR A 283 7.10 13.07 6.25
C TYR A 283 7.40 14.57 6.13
N LEU A 284 8.09 15.16 7.12
CA LEU A 284 8.26 16.62 7.20
C LEU A 284 8.99 17.22 6.01
N ASN A 285 10.01 16.55 5.49
CA ASN A 285 10.69 17.02 4.28
C ASN A 285 9.79 16.91 3.02
N GLY A 286 8.84 15.98 3.01
CA GLY A 286 7.84 15.84 1.94
C GLY A 286 6.79 16.96 1.93
N VAL A 287 6.49 17.54 3.09
CA VAL A 287 5.52 18.64 3.25
C VAL A 287 6.19 20.00 3.51
N LYS A 288 7.49 20.13 3.29
CA LYS A 288 8.27 21.32 3.67
C LYS A 288 7.80 22.65 3.05
N ASP A 289 7.13 22.57 1.90
CA ASP A 289 6.64 23.74 1.15
C ASP A 289 5.18 24.09 1.53
N THR A 290 4.49 23.19 2.24
CA THR A 290 3.08 23.33 2.62
C THR A 290 2.87 23.36 4.13
N LEU A 291 3.87 22.99 4.94
CA LEU A 291 3.82 23.02 6.40
C LEU A 291 5.00 23.81 6.97
N THR A 292 4.70 24.96 7.56
CA THR A 292 5.67 25.92 8.09
C THR A 292 5.30 26.40 9.49
N SER A 293 6.32 26.83 10.25
CA SER A 293 6.15 27.50 11.54
C SER A 293 5.32 26.66 12.52
N VAL A 294 5.74 25.41 12.76
CA VAL A 294 5.08 24.50 13.72
C VAL A 294 6.16 23.79 14.50
N GLU A 295 6.12 23.93 15.82
CA GLU A 295 7.18 23.46 16.71
C GLU A 295 6.79 22.18 17.47
N ILE A 296 5.48 21.96 17.65
CA ILE A 296 4.94 20.82 18.38
C ILE A 296 4.10 19.94 17.44
N PHE A 297 4.41 18.65 17.42
CA PHE A 297 3.65 17.65 16.68
C PHE A 297 3.04 16.65 17.67
N ASP A 298 1.72 16.68 17.79
CA ASP A 298 0.94 15.69 18.50
C ASP A 298 0.43 14.64 17.51
N LEU A 299 0.94 13.42 17.63
CA LEU A 299 0.58 12.30 16.75
C LEU A 299 -0.80 11.71 17.07
N GLY A 300 -1.49 12.21 18.11
CA GLY A 300 -2.84 11.80 18.46
C GLY A 300 -2.94 10.32 18.83
N ASN A 301 -4.15 9.76 18.66
CA ASN A 301 -4.49 8.39 19.09
C ASN A 301 -4.68 7.39 17.93
N GLY A 302 -3.92 7.59 16.85
CA GLY A 302 -4.08 6.82 15.63
C GLY A 302 -2.90 5.94 15.27
N HIS A 303 -1.95 5.69 16.18
CA HIS A 303 -0.67 5.04 15.85
C HIS A 303 0.06 5.69 14.66
N ASN A 304 0.03 7.02 14.60
CA ASN A 304 0.61 7.77 13.49
C ASN A 304 2.15 7.77 13.56
N THR A 305 2.78 7.93 12.40
CA THR A 305 4.22 8.07 12.26
C THR A 305 4.59 9.45 11.78
N ILE A 306 5.63 10.04 12.35
CA ILE A 306 6.29 11.23 11.81
C ILE A 306 7.74 10.91 11.48
N THR A 307 8.19 11.38 10.32
CA THR A 307 9.59 11.27 9.89
C THR A 307 10.24 12.65 9.89
N VAL A 308 11.34 12.78 10.64
CA VAL A 308 12.02 14.06 10.93
C VAL A 308 13.51 13.96 10.60
N SER A 309 14.04 15.01 9.96
CA SER A 309 15.48 15.19 9.74
C SER A 309 16.04 16.35 10.56
N MET A 310 17.37 16.46 10.65
CA MET A 310 18.04 17.64 11.23
C MET A 310 17.62 18.95 10.54
N ASN A 311 17.39 18.92 9.22
CA ASN A 311 16.98 20.12 8.47
C ASN A 311 15.57 20.56 8.84
N ASP A 312 14.68 19.64 9.18
CA ASP A 312 13.33 19.97 9.64
C ASP A 312 13.38 20.69 10.98
N VAL A 313 14.22 20.23 11.93
CA VAL A 313 14.40 20.90 13.22
C VAL A 313 15.05 22.27 13.08
N LEU A 314 16.00 22.45 12.15
CA LEU A 314 16.57 23.77 11.87
C LEU A 314 15.54 24.74 11.29
N ARG A 315 14.70 24.22 10.38
CA ARG A 315 13.67 24.99 9.66
C ARG A 315 12.53 25.41 10.57
N MET A 316 12.05 24.51 11.43
CA MET A 316 10.80 24.69 12.17
C MET A 316 10.99 24.73 13.70
N GLY A 317 12.13 24.32 14.23
CA GLY A 317 12.34 24.29 15.68
C GLY A 317 12.51 25.68 16.29
N SER A 318 12.11 25.78 17.56
CA SER A 318 12.19 26.99 18.38
C SER A 318 13.20 26.85 19.52
N GLU A 319 13.89 27.95 19.84
CA GLU A 319 14.79 28.02 20.99
C GLU A 319 14.02 28.08 22.32
N GLU A 320 12.75 28.50 22.30
CA GLU A 320 11.92 28.61 23.52
C GLU A 320 11.57 27.25 24.12
N LEU A 321 11.56 26.20 23.29
CA LEU A 321 11.33 24.82 23.69
C LEU A 321 12.63 24.09 24.06
N SER A 322 13.77 24.77 23.99
CA SER A 322 15.06 24.12 24.20
C SER A 322 15.27 23.72 25.66
N VAL A 323 15.75 22.49 25.85
CA VAL A 323 16.29 22.00 27.12
C VAL A 323 17.72 22.49 27.31
N HIS A 324 18.50 22.58 26.23
CA HIS A 324 19.91 22.99 26.28
C HIS A 324 20.14 24.49 26.03
N GLY A 325 19.09 25.29 25.83
CA GLY A 325 19.08 26.76 25.79
C GLY A 325 19.70 27.41 24.56
N ASP A 326 20.60 26.72 23.84
CA ASP A 326 21.26 27.18 22.60
C ASP A 326 20.86 26.36 21.37
N LYS A 327 19.81 25.53 21.49
CA LYS A 327 19.33 24.66 20.43
C LYS A 327 17.94 25.06 19.98
N LYS A 328 17.62 24.80 18.73
CA LYS A 328 16.25 24.73 18.24
C LYS A 328 15.66 23.37 18.57
N ALA A 329 14.46 23.36 19.11
CA ALA A 329 13.76 22.15 19.49
C ALA A 329 12.45 21.97 18.71
N LEU A 330 12.18 20.74 18.30
CA LEU A 330 10.82 20.27 18.01
C LEU A 330 10.37 19.34 19.13
N VAL A 331 9.07 19.36 19.42
CA VAL A 331 8.44 18.48 20.41
C VAL A 331 7.53 17.49 19.69
N ILE A 332 7.69 16.20 19.97
CA ILE A 332 6.89 15.12 19.42
C ILE A 332 6.13 14.45 20.57
N ASN A 333 4.81 14.59 20.56
CA ASN A 333 3.89 13.93 21.49
C ASN A 333 3.15 12.79 20.76
N GLY A 334 2.62 11.83 21.51
CA GLY A 334 1.79 10.80 20.91
C GLY A 334 1.54 9.62 21.84
N GLU A 335 0.55 8.80 21.49
CA GLU A 335 0.23 7.60 22.26
C GLU A 335 1.25 6.45 22.09
N ASP A 336 1.07 5.40 22.89
CA ASP A 336 1.73 4.11 22.69
C ASP A 336 1.39 3.52 21.31
N GLY A 337 2.43 3.16 20.55
CA GLY A 337 2.32 2.72 19.15
C GLY A 337 2.48 3.84 18.12
N SER A 338 2.49 5.11 18.52
CA SER A 338 2.97 6.19 17.64
C SER A 338 4.48 6.09 17.44
N THR A 339 4.97 6.50 16.28
CA THR A 339 6.40 6.37 15.93
C THR A 339 7.00 7.68 15.46
N LEU A 340 8.16 8.02 16.02
CA LEU A 340 9.10 8.97 15.44
C LEU A 340 10.20 8.20 14.69
N ALA A 341 10.30 8.43 13.38
CA ALA A 341 11.43 8.00 12.59
C ALA A 341 12.39 9.18 12.37
N ILE A 342 13.65 9.03 12.73
CA ILE A 342 14.66 10.08 12.65
C ILE A 342 15.64 9.74 11.53
N GLU A 343 15.71 10.60 10.52
CA GLU A 343 16.70 10.50 9.45
C GLU A 343 18.07 10.97 9.97
N ASN A 344 19.08 10.09 9.89
CA ASN A 344 20.45 10.51 10.07
C ASN A 344 20.92 11.40 8.91
N VAL A 345 21.91 12.24 9.19
CA VAL A 345 22.57 13.01 8.14
C VAL A 345 23.51 12.08 7.38
N HIS A 346 23.10 11.64 6.19
CA HIS A 346 24.01 11.04 5.21
C HIS A 346 24.61 12.15 4.36
N GLU A 347 25.74 12.73 4.77
CA GLU A 347 26.45 13.65 3.89
C GLU A 347 27.02 12.85 2.70
N GLN A 348 26.54 13.13 1.49
CA GLN A 348 27.19 12.66 0.26
C GLN A 348 28.57 13.31 0.03
N TRP A 349 29.45 13.42 1.04
CA TRP A 349 30.79 14.01 0.89
C TRP A 349 31.82 13.37 1.83
N ILE A 350 32.13 12.07 1.64
CA ILE A 350 33.35 11.44 2.18
C ILE A 350 34.60 11.93 1.40
N GLN A 351 34.81 13.26 1.32
CA GLN A 351 36.04 13.84 0.77
C GLN A 351 36.65 14.96 1.64
N SER A 352 35.96 15.40 2.71
CA SER A 352 36.45 16.46 3.61
C SER A 352 36.69 16.01 5.06
N GLY A 353 36.48 14.74 5.39
CA GLY A 353 36.74 14.22 6.75
C GLY A 353 35.66 14.56 7.78
N GLY A 354 34.45 14.91 7.35
CA GLY A 354 33.27 14.98 8.22
C GLY A 354 32.97 13.60 8.82
N GLN A 355 32.57 13.56 10.09
CA GLN A 355 32.06 12.35 10.74
C GLN A 355 30.55 12.27 10.51
N ASP A 356 30.03 11.08 10.22
CA ASP A 356 28.59 10.81 10.32
C ASP A 356 28.13 11.20 11.71
N SER A 357 27.30 12.24 11.80
CA SER A 357 26.69 12.63 13.06
C SER A 357 25.41 11.83 13.20
N GLN A 358 25.34 11.04 14.26
CA GLN A 358 24.18 10.20 14.57
C GLN A 358 23.36 10.87 15.66
N TRP A 359 22.04 10.69 15.60
CA TRP A 359 21.18 11.08 16.71
C TRP A 359 21.46 10.20 17.94
N THR A 360 21.54 10.86 19.09
CA THR A 360 21.78 10.21 20.38
C THR A 360 20.87 10.80 21.43
N MET A 361 20.32 9.94 22.29
CA MET A 361 19.54 10.37 23.43
C MET A 361 20.48 10.98 24.48
N SER A 362 20.37 12.30 24.65
CA SER A 362 21.22 13.12 25.54
C SER A 362 20.70 13.15 26.97
N GLN A 363 19.37 13.06 27.14
CA GLN A 363 18.71 13.10 28.44
C GLN A 363 17.47 12.21 28.41
N HIS A 364 17.23 11.54 29.54
CA HIS A 364 16.05 10.69 29.75
C HIS A 364 15.10 11.35 30.74
N ASP A 365 13.81 11.05 30.59
CA ASP A 365 12.75 11.38 31.54
C ASP A 365 12.64 12.87 31.93
N TYR A 366 12.94 13.77 31.00
CA TYR A 366 12.78 15.21 31.19
C TYR A 366 11.30 15.57 31.38
N GLN A 367 10.98 16.28 32.47
CA GLN A 367 9.61 16.68 32.79
C GLN A 367 9.31 18.05 32.18
N TYR A 368 8.30 18.11 31.30
CA TYR A 368 7.84 19.36 30.68
C TYR A 368 6.33 19.33 30.50
N ALA A 369 5.65 20.43 30.83
CA ALA A 369 4.20 20.58 30.67
C ALA A 369 3.33 19.44 31.26
N GLY A 370 3.84 18.66 32.21
CA GLY A 370 3.12 17.52 32.82
C GLY A 370 3.38 16.16 32.14
N ASN A 371 4.15 16.14 31.06
CA ASN A 371 4.58 14.94 30.34
C ASN A 371 6.07 14.64 30.57
N THR A 372 6.49 13.44 30.16
CA THR A 372 7.86 12.95 30.31
C THR A 372 8.47 12.73 28.93
N TYR A 373 9.66 13.28 28.70
CA TYR A 373 10.33 13.30 27.40
C TYR A 373 11.74 12.72 27.45
N ASN A 374 12.12 12.04 26.37
CA ASN A 374 13.50 11.75 26.02
C ASN A 374 14.02 12.84 25.07
N VAL A 375 15.20 13.38 25.37
CA VAL A 375 15.80 14.48 24.58
C VAL A 375 16.89 13.92 23.68
N TRP A 376 16.70 14.04 22.37
CA TRP A 376 17.64 13.57 21.35
C TRP A 376 18.43 14.72 20.76
N THR A 377 19.73 14.53 20.56
CA THR A 377 20.66 15.51 19.96
C THR A 377 21.55 14.83 18.92
N ILE A 378 22.09 15.61 18.00
CA ILE A 378 23.00 15.11 16.95
C ILE A 378 24.33 15.88 16.99
N GLY A 379 25.41 15.18 17.34
CA GLY A 379 26.76 15.78 17.44
C GLY A 379 26.81 17.09 18.23
N ASN A 380 27.53 18.08 17.68
CA ASN A 380 27.59 19.45 18.23
C ASN A 380 26.61 20.41 17.53
N SER A 381 25.53 19.88 16.94
CA SER A 381 24.54 20.72 16.25
C SER A 381 23.77 21.62 17.21
N SER A 382 23.12 22.64 16.66
CA SER A 382 22.20 23.54 17.36
C SER A 382 20.75 23.03 17.34
N VAL A 383 20.53 21.71 17.28
CA VAL A 383 19.19 21.13 17.27
C VAL A 383 19.00 20.04 18.33
N GLU A 384 17.76 19.89 18.77
CA GLU A 384 17.30 18.77 19.59
C GLU A 384 15.85 18.38 19.32
N LEU A 385 15.48 17.17 19.73
CA LEU A 385 14.10 16.68 19.69
C LEU A 385 13.69 16.29 21.10
N LEU A 386 12.55 16.79 21.56
CA LEU A 386 11.90 16.30 22.77
C LEU A 386 10.84 15.31 22.32
N VAL A 387 10.97 14.06 22.73
CA VAL A 387 10.09 12.98 22.29
C VAL A 387 9.41 12.39 23.51
N GLU A 388 8.08 12.49 23.56
CA GLU A 388 7.31 11.96 24.68
C GLU A 388 7.59 10.47 24.82
N ASN A 389 7.78 10.00 26.06
CA ASN A 389 8.25 8.64 26.33
C ASN A 389 7.33 7.51 25.81
N THR A 390 6.07 7.84 25.50
CA THR A 390 5.08 6.95 24.89
C THR A 390 5.34 6.72 23.40
N VAL A 391 6.07 7.61 22.73
CA VAL A 391 6.37 7.52 21.30
C VAL A 391 7.58 6.62 21.06
N ASN A 392 7.41 5.60 20.21
CA ASN A 392 8.50 4.74 19.78
C ASN A 392 9.46 5.51 18.87
N THR A 393 10.77 5.48 19.17
CA THR A 393 11.77 6.20 18.37
C THR A 393 12.63 5.23 17.57
N ILE A 394 12.73 5.46 16.26
CA ILE A 394 13.55 4.68 15.32
C ILE A 394 14.55 5.63 14.66
N ILE A 395 15.83 5.26 14.65
CA ILE A 395 16.87 5.97 13.89
C ILE A 395 17.09 5.23 12.57
N MET A 396 17.01 5.94 11.45
CA MET A 396 17.12 5.40 10.08
C MET A 396 18.48 5.62 9.44
#